data_AF-A0A135V6Z4-F1
#
_entry.id   AF-A0A135V6Z4-F1
#
_cell.length_a   1.000
_cell.length_b   1.000
_cell.length_c   1.000
_cell.angle_alpha   90.00
_cell.angle_beta   90.00
_cell.angle_gamma   90.00
#
_symmetry.space_group_name_H-M   'P 1'
#
loop_
_entity.id
_entity.type
_entity.pdbx_description
1 polymer ?
#
loop_
_entity_poly.entity_id
_entity_poly.type
_entity_poly.pdbx_seq_one_letter_code
_entity_poly.pdbx_strand_id
1 'polypeptide(L)'
;MPLKGISPVISPDLLKVLAEMGHGDEIVLADAHFPSHSICPPHIPVLRADGKSLATSTFAPLFLRDNVRGSDEIQGITVSRLLAGISPLLELDNYGVVPVIMMEVVKGDTFDASVESDFRSSLKYDGEIEKLERFAFYERSKKAFAIVATGETRKYGNIILKKGVTPITE
;
A
#
# COMPACT_ATOMS: atom_id res chain seq x y z
N MET A 1 2.78 21.49 -0.16
CA MET A 1 1.93 21.90 -1.31
C MET A 1 1.57 20.65 -2.10
N PRO A 2 0.30 20.40 -2.45
CA PRO A 2 -0.07 19.22 -3.23
C PRO A 2 0.52 19.28 -4.64
N LEU A 3 1.01 18.14 -5.14
CA LEU A 3 1.52 18.01 -6.50
C LEU A 3 0.35 17.77 -7.46
N LYS A 4 0.41 18.37 -8.67
CA LYS A 4 -0.62 18.14 -9.70
C LYS A 4 -0.51 16.70 -10.21
N GLY A 5 -1.64 15.99 -10.28
CA GLY A 5 -1.71 14.62 -10.81
C GLY A 5 -1.26 13.51 -9.86
N ILE A 6 -0.78 13.84 -8.65
CA ILE A 6 -0.36 12.86 -7.64
C ILE A 6 -1.35 12.90 -6.48
N SER A 7 -1.84 11.74 -6.07
CA SER A 7 -2.76 11.63 -4.94
C SER A 7 -2.09 12.15 -3.66
N PRO A 8 -2.75 13.02 -2.87
CA PRO A 8 -2.14 13.61 -1.70
C PRO A 8 -1.93 12.57 -0.57
N VAL A 9 -2.56 11.39 -0.66
CA VAL A 9 -2.33 10.28 0.28
C VAL A 9 -0.92 9.69 0.16
N ILE A 10 -0.20 10.00 -0.92
CA ILE A 10 1.18 9.59 -1.15
C ILE A 10 2.09 10.62 -0.47
N SER A 11 2.77 10.19 0.60
CA SER A 11 3.77 11.02 1.26
C SER A 11 4.99 11.26 0.35
N PRO A 12 5.77 12.34 0.57
CA PRO A 12 7.00 12.57 -0.20
C PRO A 12 7.98 11.38 -0.16
N ASP A 13 8.14 10.75 1.00
CA ASP A 13 9.02 9.59 1.16
C ASP A 13 8.50 8.36 0.42
N LEU A 14 7.18 8.14 0.42
CA LEU A 14 6.58 7.06 -0.36
C LEU A 14 6.72 7.31 -1.87
N LEU A 15 6.52 8.55 -2.32
CA LEU A 15 6.72 8.90 -3.72
C LEU A 15 8.17 8.64 -4.16
N LYS A 16 9.14 9.02 -3.31
CA LYS A 16 10.56 8.72 -3.55
C LYS A 16 10.81 7.21 -3.66
N VAL A 17 10.29 6.42 -2.71
CA VAL A 17 10.42 4.96 -2.74
C VAL A 17 9.87 4.38 -4.04
N LEU A 18 8.65 4.75 -4.45
CA LEU A 18 8.03 4.26 -5.69
C LEU A 18 8.86 4.62 -6.94
N ALA A 19 9.51 5.78 -6.93
CA ALA A 19 10.38 6.24 -8.01
C ALA A 19 11.73 5.49 -8.05
N GLU A 20 12.29 5.13 -6.89
CA GLU A 20 13.56 4.41 -6.78
C GLU A 20 13.42 2.90 -7.05
N MET A 21 12.25 2.32 -6.82
CA MET A 21 11.97 0.91 -7.13
C MET A 21 12.22 0.61 -8.62
N GLY A 22 12.94 -0.45 -8.91
CA GLY A 22 13.12 -1.03 -10.24
C GLY A 22 12.07 -2.09 -10.57
N HIS A 23 12.15 -2.64 -11.78
CA HIS A 23 11.40 -3.84 -12.14
C HIS A 23 11.84 -5.01 -11.25
N GLY A 24 10.88 -5.72 -10.68
CA GLY A 24 11.12 -6.86 -9.80
C GLY A 24 11.07 -6.51 -8.32
N ASP A 25 11.22 -5.23 -7.96
CA ASP A 25 11.15 -4.79 -6.56
C ASP A 25 9.73 -4.93 -6.01
N GLU A 26 9.66 -5.28 -4.73
CA GLU A 26 8.41 -5.50 -4.01
C GLU A 26 8.20 -4.42 -2.94
N ILE A 27 6.97 -3.94 -2.80
CA ILE A 27 6.57 -3.06 -1.69
C ILE A 27 5.43 -3.72 -0.91
N VAL A 28 5.53 -3.72 0.41
CA VAL A 28 4.49 -4.24 1.30
C VAL A 28 3.63 -3.07 1.78
N LEU A 29 2.31 -3.15 1.59
CA LEU A 29 1.37 -2.31 2.31
C LEU A 29 0.80 -3.14 3.46
N ALA A 30 1.16 -2.75 4.67
CA ALA A 30 0.95 -3.51 5.88
C ALA A 30 -0.25 -2.96 6.67
N ASP A 31 -1.10 -3.85 7.16
CA ASP A 31 -2.16 -3.52 8.10
C ASP A 31 -1.59 -3.11 9.48
N ALA A 32 -2.44 -2.55 10.33
CA ALA A 32 -2.04 -2.01 11.63
C ALA A 32 -1.51 -3.08 12.62
N HIS A 33 -1.74 -4.36 12.35
CA HIS A 33 -1.34 -5.49 13.19
C HIS A 33 -0.06 -6.17 12.67
N PHE A 34 0.42 -5.78 11.49
CA PHE A 34 1.59 -6.39 10.87
C PHE A 34 2.89 -5.99 11.60
N PRO A 35 3.78 -6.96 11.93
CA PRO A 35 4.96 -6.71 12.75
C PRO A 35 6.13 -6.08 11.96
N SER A 36 5.87 -4.98 11.23
CA SER A 36 6.80 -4.36 10.27
C SER A 36 8.21 -4.12 10.83
N HIS A 37 8.31 -3.51 12.01
CA HIS A 37 9.59 -3.11 12.61
C HIS A 37 10.36 -4.27 13.25
N SER A 38 9.69 -5.36 13.62
CA SER A 38 10.29 -6.47 14.34
C SER A 38 10.71 -7.61 13.43
N ILE A 39 10.05 -7.80 12.28
CA ILE A 39 10.45 -8.85 11.33
C ILE A 39 11.46 -8.35 10.30
N CYS A 40 11.41 -7.07 9.93
CA CYS A 40 12.23 -6.57 8.83
C CYS A 40 13.63 -6.17 9.30
N PRO A 41 14.67 -6.50 8.50
CA PRO A 41 16.02 -6.02 8.77
C PRO A 41 16.09 -4.48 8.82
N PRO A 42 17.03 -3.89 9.58
CA PRO A 42 17.15 -2.43 9.72
C PRO A 42 17.39 -1.66 8.40
N HIS A 43 17.84 -2.34 7.34
CA HIS A 43 18.09 -1.72 6.03
C HIS A 43 16.83 -1.62 5.16
N ILE A 44 15.73 -2.27 5.53
CA ILE A 44 14.46 -2.14 4.82
C ILE A 44 13.69 -0.96 5.45
N PRO A 45 13.44 0.13 4.70
CA PRO A 45 12.72 1.27 5.22
C PRO A 45 11.27 0.90 5.56
N VAL A 46 10.82 1.32 6.74
CA VAL A 46 9.42 1.25 7.16
C VAL A 46 8.84 2.65 7.20
N LEU A 47 7.95 2.95 6.25
CA LEU A 47 7.22 4.20 6.16
C LEU A 47 5.91 4.10 6.96
N ARG A 48 5.52 5.18 7.63
CA ARG A 48 4.23 5.27 8.35
C ARG A 48 3.20 6.01 7.51
N ALA A 49 2.01 5.42 7.39
CA ALA A 49 0.83 6.01 6.76
C ALA A 49 -0.36 6.05 7.75
N ASP A 50 -0.06 6.16 9.05
CA ASP A 50 -1.00 6.10 10.17
C ASP A 50 -1.77 7.42 10.44
N GLY A 51 -1.86 8.29 9.43
CA GLY A 51 -2.80 9.43 9.45
C GLY A 51 -2.22 10.79 9.86
N LYS A 52 -0.90 10.95 9.99
CA LYS A 52 -0.32 12.27 10.27
C LYS A 52 0.24 12.98 9.03
N SER A 53 -0.44 14.10 8.72
CA SER A 53 0.02 15.31 8.03
C SER A 53 -0.23 15.44 6.51
N LEU A 54 -1.46 15.84 6.17
CA LEU A 54 -1.66 16.88 5.15
C LEU A 54 -2.25 18.18 5.73
N ALA A 55 -2.70 18.16 7.00
CA ALA A 55 -3.38 19.29 7.63
C ALA A 55 -2.46 20.30 8.34
N THR A 56 -1.15 20.05 8.48
CA THR A 56 -0.21 21.00 9.11
C THR A 56 0.51 21.91 8.09
N SER A 57 -0.09 22.13 6.93
CA SER A 57 0.26 23.29 6.10
C SER A 57 -0.95 24.19 6.04
N THR A 58 -0.86 25.34 6.70
CA THR A 58 -1.87 26.39 6.92
C THR A 58 -2.49 27.00 5.64
N PHE A 59 -2.35 26.35 4.48
CA PHE A 59 -2.70 26.88 3.16
C PHE A 59 -3.37 25.85 2.22
N ALA A 60 -4.15 24.91 2.75
CA ALA A 60 -5.08 24.15 1.90
C ALA A 60 -6.36 24.98 1.66
N PRO A 61 -6.72 25.33 0.41
CA PRO A 61 -7.94 26.08 0.12
C PRO A 61 -9.19 25.30 0.57
N LEU A 62 -10.18 26.04 1.07
CA LEU A 62 -11.42 25.55 1.68
C LEU A 62 -12.16 24.50 0.82
N PHE A 63 -12.01 24.55 -0.51
CA PHE A 63 -12.60 23.62 -1.48
C PHE A 63 -12.09 22.17 -1.44
N LEU A 64 -10.97 21.88 -0.77
CA LEU A 64 -10.50 20.49 -0.56
C LEU A 64 -11.08 19.85 0.71
N ARG A 65 -11.85 20.60 1.51
CA ARG A 65 -12.47 20.08 2.75
C ARG A 65 -13.75 19.30 2.50
N ASP A 66 -14.41 19.48 1.36
CA ASP A 66 -15.73 18.89 1.12
C ASP A 66 -15.69 17.42 0.67
N ASN A 67 -14.50 16.87 0.36
CA ASN A 67 -14.33 15.46 -0.04
C ASN A 67 -13.61 14.59 1.01
N VAL A 68 -13.27 15.14 2.17
CA VAL A 68 -12.79 14.36 3.32
C VAL A 68 -13.84 14.51 4.41
N ARG A 69 -14.79 13.57 4.48
CA ARG A 69 -15.73 13.53 5.62
C ARG A 69 -14.88 13.46 6.90
N GLY A 70 -15.17 14.34 7.85
CA GLY A 70 -14.37 14.65 9.04
C GLY A 70 -14.17 13.54 10.09
N SER A 71 -14.07 12.27 9.69
CA SER A 71 -13.65 11.13 10.51
C SER A 71 -12.25 10.61 10.17
N ASP A 72 -11.71 10.96 8.99
CA ASP A 72 -10.45 10.42 8.46
C ASP A 72 -9.19 11.05 9.08
N GLU A 73 -9.30 12.16 9.81
CA GLU A 73 -8.14 12.89 10.35
C GLU A 73 -7.50 12.20 11.57
N ILE A 74 -8.22 11.24 12.17
CA ILE A 74 -7.78 10.42 13.31
C ILE A 74 -7.59 8.96 12.89
N GLN A 75 -8.19 8.54 11.77
CA GLN A 75 -8.11 7.18 11.26
C GLN A 75 -6.98 7.11 10.24
N GLY A 76 -5.94 6.29 10.50
CA GLY A 76 -4.82 6.15 9.57
C GLY A 76 -5.26 5.77 8.16
N ILE A 77 -4.41 6.04 7.16
CA ILE A 77 -4.74 5.77 5.75
C ILE A 77 -4.95 4.26 5.59
N THR A 78 -6.08 3.83 5.03
CA THR A 78 -6.36 2.41 4.76
C THR A 78 -5.52 1.91 3.58
N VAL A 79 -5.30 0.59 3.51
CA VAL A 79 -4.57 -0.01 2.38
C VAL A 79 -5.30 0.27 1.07
N SER A 80 -6.63 0.10 1.01
CA SER A 80 -7.42 0.42 -0.19
C SER A 80 -7.23 1.86 -0.68
N ARG A 81 -7.25 2.84 0.24
CA ARG A 81 -7.04 4.25 -0.11
C ARG A 81 -5.62 4.51 -0.63
N LEU A 82 -4.64 3.85 -0.04
CA LEU A 82 -3.25 3.95 -0.48
C LEU A 82 -3.04 3.30 -1.85
N LEU A 83 -3.61 2.10 -2.07
CA LEU A 83 -3.61 1.40 -3.35
C LEU A 83 -4.20 2.26 -4.47
N ALA A 84 -5.31 2.95 -4.21
CA ALA A 84 -5.91 3.87 -5.20
C ALA A 84 -4.99 5.04 -5.56
N GLY A 85 -4.15 5.50 -4.62
CA GLY A 85 -3.13 6.52 -4.88
C GLY A 85 -1.88 5.99 -5.59
N ILE A 86 -1.50 4.73 -5.34
CA ILE A 86 -0.32 4.06 -5.90
C ILE A 86 -0.59 3.54 -7.33
N SER A 87 -1.78 2.98 -7.59
CA SER A 87 -2.14 2.33 -8.86
C SER A 87 -1.79 3.16 -10.11
N PRO A 88 -2.02 4.49 -10.17
CA PRO A 88 -1.64 5.29 -11.33
C PRO A 88 -0.13 5.49 -11.53
N LEU A 89 0.69 5.20 -10.51
CA LEU A 89 2.13 5.47 -10.47
C LEU A 89 2.98 4.19 -10.53
N LEU A 90 2.37 3.02 -10.34
CA LEU A 90 3.06 1.74 -10.22
C LEU A 90 2.51 0.76 -11.26
N GLU A 91 3.33 0.45 -12.26
CA GLU A 91 3.07 -0.65 -13.17
C GLU A 91 3.31 -1.98 -12.43
N LEU A 92 2.39 -2.94 -12.56
CA LEU A 92 2.54 -4.26 -11.95
C LEU A 92 3.35 -5.20 -12.86
N ASP A 93 4.10 -6.12 -12.27
CA ASP A 93 4.90 -7.09 -13.01
C ASP A 93 4.04 -8.07 -13.81
N ASN A 94 4.25 -8.15 -15.13
CA ASN A 94 3.54 -9.04 -16.04
C ASN A 94 4.43 -10.14 -16.66
N TYR A 95 5.67 -10.32 -16.18
CA TYR A 95 6.64 -11.29 -16.71
C TYR A 95 6.43 -12.71 -16.16
N GLY A 96 5.21 -13.25 -16.33
CA GLY A 96 4.89 -14.65 -15.98
C GLY A 96 4.87 -14.93 -14.47
N VAL A 97 4.73 -13.88 -13.65
CA VAL A 97 4.59 -13.96 -12.20
C VAL A 97 3.24 -13.40 -11.77
N VAL A 98 2.80 -13.74 -10.56
CA VAL A 98 1.65 -13.11 -9.93
C VAL A 98 2.15 -11.87 -9.14
N PRO A 99 1.86 -10.63 -9.58
CA PRO A 99 2.47 -9.43 -9.00
C PRO A 99 1.78 -8.94 -7.73
N VAL A 100 0.61 -9.47 -7.41
CA VAL A 100 -0.20 -9.09 -6.26
C VAL A 100 -0.32 -10.28 -5.33
N ILE A 101 0.19 -10.12 -4.11
CA ILE A 101 0.23 -11.21 -3.13
C ILE A 101 -0.40 -10.75 -1.83
N MET A 102 -1.30 -11.56 -1.28
CA MET A 102 -1.90 -11.36 0.03
C MET A 102 -1.57 -12.51 0.97
N MET A 103 -1.72 -12.28 2.27
CA MET A 103 -1.61 -13.34 3.25
C MET A 103 -2.85 -14.26 3.20
N GLU A 104 -2.64 -15.56 3.27
CA GLU A 104 -3.69 -16.56 3.41
C GLU A 104 -4.36 -16.44 4.78
N VAL A 105 -5.68 -16.61 4.81
CA VAL A 105 -6.46 -16.64 6.05
C VAL A 105 -6.13 -17.94 6.79
N VAL A 106 -5.69 -17.83 8.05
CA VAL A 106 -5.45 -19.01 8.88
C VAL A 106 -6.78 -19.71 9.17
N LYS A 107 -6.80 -21.04 9.03
CA LYS A 107 -8.00 -21.85 9.29
C LYS A 107 -8.54 -21.58 10.70
N GLY A 108 -9.79 -21.16 10.78
CA GLY A 108 -10.50 -20.87 12.03
C GLY A 108 -10.60 -19.38 12.38
N ASP A 109 -9.91 -18.50 11.64
CA ASP A 109 -10.05 -17.06 11.82
C ASP A 109 -11.27 -16.49 11.08
N THR A 110 -11.85 -15.45 11.66
CA THR A 110 -12.84 -14.60 10.97
C THR A 110 -12.13 -13.69 9.98
N PHE A 111 -12.54 -13.76 8.71
CA PHE A 111 -12.04 -12.92 7.63
C PHE A 111 -13.16 -12.08 7.04
N ASP A 112 -12.86 -10.79 6.83
CA ASP A 112 -13.73 -9.88 6.11
C ASP A 112 -13.51 -10.06 4.61
N ALA A 113 -14.47 -10.71 3.94
CA ALA A 113 -14.41 -10.99 2.51
C ALA A 113 -14.32 -9.72 1.63
N SER A 114 -14.69 -8.54 2.17
CA SER A 114 -14.61 -7.28 1.42
C SER A 114 -13.18 -6.79 1.18
N VAL A 115 -12.20 -7.25 1.97
CA VAL A 115 -10.81 -6.77 1.90
C VAL A 115 -10.23 -7.00 0.50
N GLU A 116 -10.36 -8.21 -0.03
CA GLU A 116 -9.82 -8.52 -1.35
C GLU A 116 -10.57 -7.78 -2.46
N SER A 117 -11.90 -7.69 -2.40
CA SER A 117 -12.68 -6.97 -3.40
C SER A 117 -12.34 -5.48 -3.44
N ASP A 118 -12.12 -4.87 -2.27
CA ASP A 118 -11.73 -3.46 -2.17
C ASP A 118 -10.32 -3.22 -2.72
N PHE A 119 -9.39 -4.15 -2.47
CA PHE A 119 -8.03 -4.06 -2.99
C PHE A 119 -8.01 -4.19 -4.50
N ARG A 120 -8.75 -5.15 -5.07
CA ARG A 120 -8.92 -5.31 -6.53
C ARG A 120 -9.49 -4.05 -7.16
N SER A 121 -10.56 -3.51 -6.58
CA SER A 121 -11.20 -2.28 -7.06
C SER A 121 -10.26 -1.09 -7.02
N SER A 122 -9.52 -0.93 -5.91
CA SER A 122 -8.60 0.20 -5.70
C SER A 122 -7.36 0.12 -6.60
N LEU A 123 -6.85 -1.09 -6.86
CA LEU A 123 -5.76 -1.34 -7.80
C LEU A 123 -6.21 -1.30 -9.26
N LYS A 124 -7.52 -1.42 -9.53
CA LYS A 124 -8.09 -1.71 -10.85
C LYS A 124 -7.47 -2.96 -11.47
N TYR A 125 -7.37 -4.02 -10.66
CA TYR A 125 -6.67 -5.26 -11.01
C TYR A 125 -7.62 -6.45 -11.01
N ASP A 126 -7.71 -7.12 -12.16
CA ASP A 126 -8.56 -8.29 -12.41
C ASP A 126 -7.77 -9.61 -12.49
N GLY A 127 -6.44 -9.56 -12.44
CA GLY A 127 -5.57 -10.73 -12.48
C GLY A 127 -5.58 -11.58 -11.20
N GLU A 128 -4.77 -12.64 -11.18
CA GLU A 128 -4.64 -13.53 -10.04
C GLU A 128 -4.02 -12.80 -8.83
N ILE A 129 -4.49 -13.14 -7.61
CA ILE A 129 -3.86 -12.71 -6.36
C ILE A 129 -3.33 -13.96 -5.66
N GLU A 130 -2.01 -14.03 -5.50
CA GLU A 130 -1.36 -15.14 -4.81
C GLU A 130 -1.69 -15.06 -3.30
N LYS A 131 -1.95 -16.22 -2.68
CA LYS A 131 -2.16 -16.33 -1.23
C LYS A 131 -0.98 -17.06 -0.61
N LEU A 132 -0.23 -16.36 0.24
CA LEU A 132 0.90 -16.94 0.96
C LEU A 132 0.55 -17.26 2.40
N GLU A 133 0.98 -18.43 2.86
CA GLU A 133 1.00 -18.78 4.29
C GLU A 133 1.72 -17.68 5.09
N ARG A 134 1.27 -17.42 6.31
CA ARG A 134 1.69 -16.31 7.17
C ARG A 134 3.20 -16.17 7.32
N PHE A 135 3.93 -17.25 7.59
CA PHE A 135 5.38 -17.20 7.75
C PHE A 135 6.09 -17.00 6.40
N ALA A 136 5.57 -17.60 5.32
CA ALA A 136 6.08 -17.32 3.97
C ALA A 136 5.91 -15.84 3.58
N PHE A 137 4.78 -15.23 3.95
CA PHE A 137 4.54 -13.80 3.75
C PHE A 137 5.54 -12.95 4.55
N TYR A 138 5.85 -13.32 5.80
CA TYR A 138 6.88 -12.64 6.60
C TYR A 138 8.27 -12.75 5.97
N GLU A 139 8.68 -13.95 5.53
CA GLU A 139 9.97 -14.15 4.87
C GLU A 139 10.10 -13.39 3.56
N ARG A 140 9.01 -13.25 2.79
CA ARG A 140 8.99 -12.41 1.58
C ARG A 140 9.07 -10.93 1.91
N SER A 141 8.33 -10.48 2.93
CA SER A 141 8.35 -9.08 3.40
C SER A 141 9.73 -8.61 3.86
N LYS A 142 10.57 -9.51 4.38
CA LYS A 142 11.97 -9.21 4.75
C LYS A 142 12.88 -8.85 3.57
N LYS A 143 12.46 -9.19 2.34
CA LYS A 143 13.18 -8.95 1.09
C LYS A 143 12.56 -7.82 0.27
N ALA A 144 11.44 -7.27 0.71
CA ALA A 144 10.79 -6.15 0.03
C ALA A 144 11.69 -4.91 0.04
N PHE A 145 11.56 -4.08 -0.98
CA PHE A 145 12.26 -2.80 -1.09
C PHE A 145 11.86 -1.83 0.02
N ALA A 146 10.58 -1.82 0.40
CA ALA A 146 10.05 -1.02 1.49
C ALA A 146 8.76 -1.62 2.08
N ILE A 147 8.43 -1.21 3.30
CA ILE A 147 7.12 -1.49 3.93
C ILE A 147 6.44 -0.18 4.29
N VAL A 148 5.14 -0.10 4.00
CA VAL A 148 4.28 1.01 4.43
C VAL A 148 3.30 0.49 5.47
N ALA A 149 3.52 0.87 6.74
CA ALA A 149 2.61 0.56 7.83
C ALA A 149 1.42 1.53 7.81
N THR A 150 0.24 0.98 7.54
CA THR A 150 -1.01 1.73 7.32
C THR A 150 -1.90 1.75 8.57
N GLY A 151 -3.04 2.45 8.47
CA GLY A 151 -4.12 2.40 9.47
C GLY A 151 -5.18 1.33 9.22
N GLU A 152 -4.95 0.39 8.30
CA GLU A 152 -5.90 -0.69 8.00
C GLU A 152 -6.09 -1.59 9.22
N THR A 153 -7.31 -1.67 9.73
CA THR A 153 -7.65 -2.48 10.92
C THR A 153 -8.30 -3.81 10.58
N ARG A 154 -8.69 -4.03 9.31
CA ARG A 154 -9.18 -5.33 8.87
C ARG A 154 -8.02 -6.33 8.86
N LYS A 155 -8.24 -7.50 9.46
CA LYS A 155 -7.25 -8.59 9.49
C LYS A 155 -6.98 -9.07 8.07
N TYR A 156 -5.76 -9.56 7.85
CA TYR A 156 -5.31 -10.02 6.52
C TYR A 156 -5.36 -8.91 5.47
N GLY A 157 -5.27 -7.65 5.91
CA GLY A 157 -5.20 -6.45 5.06
C GLY A 157 -3.81 -6.19 4.48
N ASN A 158 -2.87 -7.13 4.62
CA ASN A 158 -1.52 -7.01 4.07
C ASN A 158 -1.50 -7.40 2.60
N ILE A 159 -0.79 -6.62 1.80
CA ILE A 159 -0.61 -6.85 0.36
C ILE A 159 0.82 -6.52 -0.04
N ILE A 160 1.40 -7.36 -0.89
CA ILE A 160 2.68 -7.12 -1.57
C ILE A 160 2.36 -6.81 -3.02
N LEU A 161 2.98 -5.74 -3.53
CA LEU A 161 2.95 -5.38 -4.94
C LEU A 161 4.35 -5.52 -5.52
N LYS A 162 4.47 -6.25 -6.63
CA LYS A 162 5.71 -6.38 -7.39
C LYS A 162 5.70 -5.44 -8.59
N LYS A 163 6.70 -4.58 -8.69
CA LYS A 163 6.79 -3.56 -9.74
C LYS A 163 7.22 -4.17 -11.09
N GLY A 164 6.49 -3.82 -12.13
CA GLY A 164 6.76 -4.16 -13.52
C GLY A 164 7.69 -3.17 -14.21
N VAL A 165 7.74 -3.26 -15.53
CA VAL A 165 8.44 -2.30 -16.38
C VAL A 165 7.50 -1.15 -16.69
N THR A 166 7.80 0.05 -16.20
CA THR A 166 7.02 1.25 -16.53
C THR A 166 7.09 1.51 -18.04
N PRO A 167 5.95 1.59 -18.74
CA PRO A 167 5.95 1.81 -20.18
C PRO A 167 6.49 3.19 -20.53
N ILE A 168 7.17 3.29 -21.66
CA ILE A 168 7.50 4.58 -22.27
C ILE A 168 6.28 4.98 -23.08
N THR A 169 5.56 6.02 -22.64
CA THR A 169 4.58 6.68 -23.49
C THR A 169 5.32 7.49 -24.55
N GLU A 170 5.12 7.13 -25.82
CA GLU A 170 5.51 7.95 -26.98
C GLU A 170 4.66 9.22 -27.10
#